data_AF-A0A8S1HI46-F1
#
_entry.id   AF-A0A8S1HI46-F1
#
_cell.length_a   1.000
_cell.length_b   1.000
_cell.length_c   1.000
_cell.angle_alpha   90.00
_cell.angle_beta   90.00
_cell.angle_gamma   90.00
#
_symmetry.space_group_name_H-M   'P 1'
#
loop_
_entity.id
_entity.type
_entity.pdbx_description
1 polymer ?
#
loop_
_entity_poly.entity_id
_entity_poly.type
_entity_poly.pdbx_seq_one_letter_code
_entity_poly.pdbx_strand_id
1 'polypeptide(L)'
;MAEKDKKEAAAEFKMQLEPSDKMTFTSKKLGEELTNNTFKLTNTTKDRCVYKVKCTSNDLFRIRPPVGVLKPNDEIVVTVSMNSGKVIPESGKHYFAIYYIKLADEKKAPRTAWADHKGEADGMKRLYIDFVKLDKEGKPDKPEEKKEVGKEEEKKDEKKEEKKEENKEKEVESQTQDKKEDEEKK
;
A
#
# COMPACT_ATOMS: atom_id res chain seq x y z
N MET A 1 19.95 34.81 -12.90
CA MET A 1 19.72 33.94 -11.73
C MET A 1 18.31 33.36 -11.89
N ALA A 2 18.19 32.10 -12.28
CA ALA A 2 16.90 31.42 -12.39
C ALA A 2 17.06 30.04 -11.77
N GLU A 3 16.60 29.96 -10.52
CA GLU A 3 16.51 28.75 -9.73
C GLU A 3 15.02 28.34 -9.72
N LYS A 4 14.78 27.03 -9.67
CA LYS A 4 13.51 26.34 -9.34
C LYS A 4 12.58 25.94 -10.50
N ASP A 5 12.84 24.73 -10.99
CA ASP A 5 11.78 23.75 -11.28
C ASP A 5 12.31 22.35 -10.92
N LYS A 6 12.48 22.08 -9.62
CA LYS A 6 12.62 20.70 -9.14
C LYS A 6 11.21 20.12 -9.05
N LYS A 7 10.66 19.75 -10.20
CA LYS A 7 9.50 18.85 -10.27
C LYS A 7 9.93 17.58 -9.57
N GLU A 8 9.41 17.35 -8.36
CA GLU A 8 9.61 16.14 -7.58
C GLU A 8 9.00 14.98 -8.38
N ALA A 9 9.79 14.45 -9.31
CA ALA A 9 9.46 13.27 -10.07
C ALA A 9 9.46 12.14 -9.04
N ALA A 10 8.27 11.71 -8.63
CA ALA A 10 8.11 10.47 -7.90
C ALA A 10 9.00 9.42 -8.56
N ALA A 11 9.94 8.89 -7.79
CA ALA A 11 11.04 8.12 -8.35
C ALA A 11 10.51 6.96 -9.21
N GLU A 12 11.09 6.81 -10.39
CA GLU A 12 10.62 5.88 -11.41
C GLU A 12 10.53 4.45 -10.86
N PHE A 13 9.37 3.80 -11.08
CA PHE A 13 9.18 2.45 -10.63
C PHE A 13 9.85 1.46 -11.58
N LYS A 14 11.03 0.95 -11.19
CA LYS A 14 11.86 0.09 -12.03
C LYS A 14 11.54 -1.40 -11.94
N MET A 15 10.62 -1.79 -11.06
CA MET A 15 10.20 -3.19 -10.89
C MET A 15 8.99 -3.50 -11.79
N GLN A 16 8.80 -4.76 -12.13
CA GLN A 16 7.64 -5.20 -12.89
C GLN A 16 6.50 -5.57 -11.93
N LEU A 17 5.29 -5.16 -12.25
CA LEU A 17 4.09 -5.43 -11.47
C LEU A 17 3.02 -5.98 -12.40
N GLU A 18 2.43 -7.12 -12.05
CA GLU A 18 1.39 -7.78 -12.82
C GLU A 18 0.20 -8.10 -11.91
N PRO A 19 -0.99 -7.51 -12.15
CA PRO A 19 -1.34 -6.55 -13.21
C PRO A 19 -0.71 -5.18 -13.00
N SER A 20 -0.31 -4.48 -14.07
CA SER A 20 0.51 -3.27 -13.98
C SER A 20 -0.25 -1.97 -13.72
N ASP A 21 -1.57 -1.93 -13.90
CA ASP A 21 -2.34 -0.68 -13.92
C ASP A 21 -3.49 -0.72 -12.90
N LYS A 22 -4.33 -1.75 -13.02
CA LYS A 22 -5.49 -1.96 -12.16
C LYS A 22 -5.74 -3.42 -11.84
N MET A 23 -6.39 -3.65 -10.71
CA MET A 23 -6.78 -4.94 -10.21
C MET A 23 -8.27 -4.94 -9.90
N THR A 24 -8.99 -5.96 -10.38
CA THR A 24 -10.45 -6.04 -10.25
C THR A 24 -10.84 -7.13 -9.26
N PHE A 25 -11.58 -6.77 -8.22
CA PHE A 25 -12.21 -7.74 -7.32
C PHE A 25 -13.59 -8.09 -7.87
N THR A 26 -13.73 -9.34 -8.31
CA THR A 26 -14.97 -9.85 -8.89
C THR A 26 -15.53 -10.96 -8.01
N SER A 27 -16.75 -10.79 -7.49
CA SER A 27 -17.42 -11.83 -6.69
C SER A 27 -18.94 -11.66 -6.66
N LYS A 28 -19.68 -12.77 -6.57
CA LYS A 28 -21.14 -12.75 -6.38
C LYS A 28 -21.55 -12.16 -5.03
N LYS A 29 -20.67 -12.34 -4.03
CA LYS A 29 -20.84 -11.88 -2.65
C LYS A 29 -19.78 -10.83 -2.29
N LEU A 30 -19.43 -9.97 -3.25
CA LEU A 30 -18.48 -8.89 -3.01
C LEU A 30 -18.99 -8.00 -1.85
N GLY A 31 -18.12 -7.69 -0.87
CA GLY A 31 -18.50 -6.96 0.35
C GLY A 31 -19.23 -7.79 1.42
N GLU A 32 -19.81 -8.93 1.06
CA GLU A 32 -20.46 -9.86 2.00
C GLU A 32 -19.49 -10.93 2.50
N GLU A 33 -18.65 -11.46 1.60
CA GLU A 33 -17.62 -12.45 1.89
C GLU A 33 -16.21 -11.90 1.65
N LEU A 34 -15.24 -12.50 2.34
CA LEU A 34 -13.83 -12.18 2.16
C LEU A 34 -13.44 -12.50 0.71
N THR A 35 -13.10 -11.47 -0.06
CA THR A 35 -12.72 -11.65 -1.47
C THR A 35 -11.22 -11.46 -1.61
N ASN A 36 -10.54 -12.48 -2.11
CA ASN A 36 -9.09 -12.49 -2.23
C ASN A 36 -8.70 -12.18 -3.67
N ASN A 37 -7.62 -11.42 -3.84
CA ASN A 37 -6.98 -11.20 -5.12
C ASN A 37 -5.46 -11.20 -4.91
N THR A 38 -4.71 -11.37 -5.99
CA THR A 38 -3.25 -11.41 -5.92
C THR A 38 -2.64 -10.55 -7.02
N PHE A 39 -1.50 -9.93 -6.72
CA PHE A 39 -0.65 -9.32 -7.73
C PHE A 39 0.77 -9.86 -7.56
N LYS A 40 1.47 -9.96 -8.68
CA LYS A 40 2.87 -10.38 -8.76
C LYS A 40 3.76 -9.15 -8.85
N LEU A 41 4.80 -9.13 -8.03
CA LEU A 41 5.84 -8.12 -8.04
C LEU A 41 7.17 -8.80 -8.36
N THR A 42 7.79 -8.42 -9.47
CA THR A 42 9.03 -9.01 -9.96
C THR A 42 10.15 -7.99 -9.93
N ASN A 43 11.27 -8.35 -9.29
CA ASN A 43 12.46 -7.53 -9.24
C ASN A 43 13.33 -7.73 -10.49
N THR A 44 13.09 -6.90 -11.49
CA THR A 44 13.89 -6.82 -12.72
C THR A 44 15.23 -6.11 -12.54
N THR A 45 15.54 -5.64 -11.32
CA THR A 45 16.80 -4.94 -11.03
C THR A 45 17.90 -5.93 -10.60
N LYS A 46 19.16 -5.47 -10.69
CA LYS A 46 20.34 -6.24 -10.27
C LYS A 46 20.61 -6.15 -8.76
N ASP A 47 19.89 -5.27 -8.08
CA ASP A 47 20.07 -4.99 -6.65
C ASP A 47 19.02 -5.76 -5.84
N ARG A 48 19.37 -6.08 -4.59
CA ARG A 48 18.38 -6.55 -3.61
C ARG A 48 17.48 -5.38 -3.24
N CYS A 49 16.18 -5.58 -3.30
CA CYS A 49 15.20 -4.56 -2.99
C CYS A 49 14.36 -4.99 -1.80
N VAL A 50 13.84 -4.04 -1.03
CA VAL A 50 12.72 -4.31 -0.12
C VAL A 50 11.53 -3.51 -0.56
N TYR A 51 10.38 -4.17 -0.56
CA TYR A 51 9.12 -3.55 -0.94
C TYR A 51 8.25 -3.34 0.30
N LYS A 52 7.34 -2.37 0.19
CA LYS A 52 6.30 -2.07 1.16
C LYS A 52 5.03 -1.73 0.40
N VAL A 53 3.97 -2.46 0.70
CA VAL A 53 2.64 -2.24 0.13
C VAL A 53 1.80 -1.53 1.18
N LYS A 54 1.26 -0.38 0.81
CA LYS A 54 0.24 0.34 1.58
C LYS A 54 -1.08 0.31 0.82
N CYS A 55 -2.19 0.40 1.54
CA CYS A 55 -3.51 0.61 0.96
C CYS A 55 -4.06 1.96 1.41
N THR A 56 -5.04 2.46 0.66
CA THR A 56 -5.83 3.65 1.02
C THR A 56 -6.71 3.43 2.25
N SER A 57 -7.10 2.19 2.54
CA SER A 57 -7.97 1.86 3.68
C SER A 57 -7.60 0.52 4.30
N ASN A 58 -6.97 0.57 5.47
CA ASN A 58 -6.53 -0.62 6.21
C ASN A 58 -7.71 -1.38 6.85
N ASP A 59 -8.85 -0.72 7.01
CA ASP A 59 -10.10 -1.32 7.50
C ASP A 59 -10.80 -2.18 6.44
N LEU A 60 -10.63 -1.82 5.16
CA LEU A 60 -11.27 -2.50 4.02
C LEU A 60 -10.38 -3.59 3.43
N PHE A 61 -9.07 -3.37 3.35
CA PHE A 61 -8.13 -4.28 2.70
C PHE A 61 -7.09 -4.81 3.67
N ARG A 62 -6.84 -6.12 3.57
CA ARG A 62 -5.75 -6.80 4.26
C ARG A 62 -4.71 -7.26 3.23
N ILE A 63 -3.46 -6.87 3.44
CA ILE A 63 -2.34 -7.23 2.55
C ILE A 63 -1.45 -8.26 3.23
N ARG A 64 -1.09 -9.34 2.52
CA ARG A 64 -0.11 -10.33 2.97
C ARG A 64 0.78 -10.85 1.83
N PRO A 65 2.11 -10.81 1.96
CA PRO A 65 2.90 -10.01 2.92
C PRO A 65 2.86 -8.50 2.62
N PRO A 66 2.69 -7.60 3.63
CA PRO A 66 2.68 -6.15 3.41
C PRO A 66 4.07 -5.54 3.21
N VAL A 67 5.11 -6.23 3.67
CA VAL A 67 6.52 -5.84 3.58
C VAL A 67 7.33 -7.09 3.34
N GLY A 68 8.31 -7.02 2.44
CA GLY A 68 9.20 -8.14 2.15
C GLY A 68 10.49 -7.71 1.46
N VAL A 69 11.38 -8.68 1.30
CA VAL A 69 12.62 -8.57 0.53
C VAL A 69 12.38 -9.25 -0.82
N LEU A 70 12.97 -8.69 -1.87
CA LEU A 70 13.10 -9.32 -3.18
C LEU A 70 14.58 -9.33 -3.58
N LYS A 71 15.08 -10.52 -3.93
CA LYS A 71 16.44 -10.67 -4.48
C LYS A 71 16.46 -10.21 -5.95
N PRO A 72 17.62 -10.01 -6.56
CA PRO A 72 17.72 -9.75 -8.00
C PRO A 72 17.05 -10.87 -8.81
N ASN A 73 16.22 -10.52 -9.79
CA ASN A 73 15.43 -11.45 -10.62
C ASN A 73 14.44 -12.34 -9.86
N ASP A 74 14.11 -11.98 -8.62
CA ASP A 74 13.15 -12.70 -7.78
C ASP A 74 11.73 -12.15 -7.98
N GLU A 75 10.74 -13.00 -7.78
CA GLU A 75 9.32 -12.62 -7.87
C GLU A 75 8.57 -13.00 -6.60
N ILE A 76 7.57 -12.19 -6.24
CA ILE A 76 6.70 -12.47 -5.11
C ILE A 76 5.25 -12.22 -5.47
N VAL A 77 4.39 -13.10 -4.98
CA VAL A 77 2.94 -12.96 -5.09
C VAL A 77 2.42 -12.38 -3.79
N VAL A 78 1.86 -11.17 -3.86
CA VAL A 78 1.22 -10.50 -2.73
C VAL A 78 -0.28 -10.78 -2.81
N THR A 79 -0.82 -11.36 -1.74
CA THR A 79 -2.26 -11.57 -1.60
C THR A 79 -2.89 -10.36 -0.92
N VAL A 80 -3.96 -9.86 -1.51
CA VAL A 80 -4.81 -8.82 -0.96
C VAL A 80 -6.20 -9.39 -0.74
N SER A 81 -6.79 -9.12 0.41
CA SER A 81 -8.15 -9.55 0.73
C SER A 81 -8.99 -8.34 1.08
N MET A 82 -10.17 -8.23 0.47
CA MET A 82 -11.20 -7.30 0.90
C MET A 82 -11.99 -7.94 2.05
N ASN A 83 -12.12 -7.24 3.17
CA ASN A 83 -12.84 -7.71 4.35
C ASN A 83 -14.34 -7.87 4.05
N SER A 84 -14.96 -8.88 4.68
CA SER A 84 -16.41 -9.11 4.65
C SER A 84 -17.19 -8.13 5.52
N GLY A 85 -18.48 -7.96 5.23
CA GLY A 85 -19.39 -7.12 6.00
C GLY A 85 -19.15 -5.62 5.83
N LYS A 86 -18.46 -5.21 4.76
CA LYS A 86 -18.16 -3.81 4.44
C LYS A 86 -18.86 -3.42 3.14
N VAL A 87 -19.34 -2.17 3.08
CA VAL A 87 -19.91 -1.62 1.84
C VAL A 87 -18.85 -1.65 0.75
N ILE A 88 -19.23 -2.14 -0.43
CA ILE A 88 -18.35 -2.16 -1.59
C ILE A 88 -18.01 -0.72 -1.94
N PRO A 89 -16.73 -0.33 -1.91
CA PRO A 89 -16.34 1.03 -2.28
C PRO A 89 -16.55 1.29 -3.77
N GLU A 90 -16.56 2.56 -4.15
CA GLU A 90 -16.54 2.94 -5.57
C GLU A 90 -15.20 2.56 -6.22
N SER A 91 -15.29 1.95 -7.40
CA SER A 91 -14.16 1.61 -8.26
C SER A 91 -13.30 2.84 -8.58
N GLY A 92 -11.98 2.68 -8.64
CA GLY A 92 -11.04 3.76 -8.91
C GLY A 92 -10.74 4.71 -7.73
N LYS A 93 -11.50 4.65 -6.62
CA LYS A 93 -11.19 5.47 -5.42
C LYS A 93 -10.07 4.89 -4.57
N HIS A 94 -9.99 3.56 -4.52
CA HIS A 94 -8.98 2.86 -3.72
C HIS A 94 -7.84 2.37 -4.61
N TYR A 95 -6.63 2.45 -4.08
CA TYR A 95 -5.43 1.91 -4.71
C TYR A 95 -4.51 1.26 -3.66
N PHE A 96 -3.66 0.36 -4.15
CA PHE A 96 -2.48 -0.11 -3.43
C PHE A 96 -1.28 0.71 -3.90
N ALA A 97 -0.52 1.25 -2.95
CA ALA A 97 0.73 1.94 -3.22
C ALA A 97 1.89 1.01 -2.88
N ILE A 98 2.62 0.57 -3.90
CA ILE A 98 3.80 -0.28 -3.80
C ILE A 98 5.03 0.61 -3.85
N TYR A 99 5.77 0.62 -2.75
CA TYR A 99 7.05 1.31 -2.63
C TYR A 99 8.16 0.28 -2.62
N TYR A 100 9.32 0.62 -3.16
CA TYR A 100 10.53 -0.15 -2.95
C TYR A 100 11.72 0.75 -2.64
N ILE A 101 12.68 0.19 -1.91
CA ILE A 101 14.00 0.78 -1.73
C ILE A 101 15.07 -0.26 -2.08
N LYS A 102 16.17 0.23 -2.62
CA LYS A 102 17.33 -0.59 -2.91
C LYS A 102 18.15 -0.80 -1.64
N LEU A 103 18.64 -2.01 -1.46
CA LEU A 103 19.52 -2.38 -0.36
C LEU A 103 20.85 -2.86 -0.89
N ALA A 104 21.91 -2.17 -0.48
CA ALA A 104 23.27 -2.69 -0.62
C ALA A 104 23.58 -3.81 0.40
N ASP A 105 22.85 -3.85 1.52
CA ASP A 105 23.09 -4.82 2.59
C ASP A 105 22.22 -6.08 2.43
N GLU A 106 22.87 -7.23 2.20
CA GLU A 106 22.23 -8.52 1.95
C GLU A 106 21.67 -9.22 3.20
N LYS A 107 22.04 -8.78 4.41
CA LYS A 107 21.57 -9.39 5.67
C LYS A 107 20.51 -8.55 6.36
N LYS A 108 20.30 -7.32 5.91
CA LYS A 108 19.31 -6.43 6.50
C LYS A 108 17.89 -6.98 6.38
N ALA A 109 17.17 -7.02 7.50
CA ALA A 109 15.77 -7.41 7.57
C ALA A 109 14.88 -6.30 6.98
N PRO A 110 13.75 -6.63 6.34
CA PRO A 110 12.96 -5.67 5.58
C PRO A 110 12.36 -4.55 6.45
N ARG A 111 11.92 -4.84 7.67
CA ARG A 111 11.39 -3.80 8.58
C ARG A 111 12.48 -2.82 9.02
N THR A 112 13.67 -3.32 9.33
CA THR A 112 14.84 -2.52 9.72
C THR A 112 15.32 -1.67 8.55
N ALA A 113 15.35 -2.23 7.34
CA ALA A 113 15.66 -1.49 6.12
C ALA A 113 14.75 -0.26 5.94
N TRP A 114 13.44 -0.43 6.13
CA TRP A 114 12.49 0.69 6.07
C TRP A 114 12.61 1.69 7.23
N ALA A 115 13.08 1.25 8.40
CA ALA A 115 13.26 2.14 9.56
C ALA A 115 14.53 3.00 9.45
N ASP A 116 15.61 2.43 8.91
CA ASP A 116 16.87 3.15 8.68
C ASP A 116 16.85 4.03 7.43
N HIS A 117 15.89 3.81 6.53
CA HIS A 117 15.75 4.58 5.31
C HIS A 117 15.26 6.00 5.63
N LYS A 118 16.18 6.96 5.69
CA LYS A 118 15.91 8.37 6.01
C LYS A 118 15.50 9.23 4.80
N GLY A 119 14.84 8.63 3.81
CA GLY A 119 14.47 9.31 2.57
C GLY A 119 13.19 8.80 1.92
N GLU A 120 12.92 9.29 0.71
CA GLU A 120 11.83 8.79 -0.13
C GLU A 120 12.19 7.44 -0.73
N ALA A 121 11.18 6.65 -1.09
CA ALA A 121 11.40 5.36 -1.74
C ALA A 121 12.13 5.52 -3.09
N ASP A 122 12.96 4.54 -3.47
CA ASP A 122 13.62 4.50 -4.78
C ASP A 122 12.61 4.41 -5.94
N GLY A 123 11.39 3.95 -5.66
CA GLY A 123 10.27 4.21 -6.53
C GLY A 123 8.93 3.78 -5.93
N MET A 124 7.88 4.30 -6.53
CA MET A 124 6.50 4.10 -6.11
C MET A 124 5.62 3.79 -7.32
N LYS A 125 4.74 2.80 -7.18
CA LYS A 125 3.68 2.54 -8.14
C LYS A 125 2.32 2.41 -7.46
N ARG A 126 1.30 2.95 -8.10
CA ARG A 126 -0.10 2.83 -7.66
C ARG A 126 -0.77 1.76 -8.51
N LEU A 127 -1.46 0.85 -7.86
CA LEU A 127 -2.30 -0.17 -8.47
C LEU A 127 -3.74 0.14 -8.07
N TYR A 128 -4.53 0.64 -9.03
CA TYR A 128 -5.93 1.00 -8.78
C TYR A 128 -6.80 -0.23 -8.62
N ILE A 129 -7.90 -0.08 -7.87
CA ILE A 129 -8.80 -1.17 -7.54
C ILE A 129 -10.18 -0.90 -8.13
N ASP A 130 -10.68 -1.87 -8.90
CA ASP A 130 -12.05 -1.91 -9.39
C ASP A 130 -12.85 -3.00 -8.66
N PHE A 131 -14.13 -2.74 -8.42
CA PHE A 131 -15.06 -3.66 -7.78
C PHE A 131 -16.15 -4.04 -8.77
N VAL A 132 -16.33 -5.34 -8.99
CA VAL A 132 -17.36 -5.89 -9.88
C VAL A 132 -18.17 -6.92 -9.10
N LYS A 133 -19.37 -6.53 -8.66
CA LYS A 133 -20.32 -7.48 -8.07
C LYS A 133 -20.92 -8.31 -9.19
N LEU A 134 -21.01 -9.62 -9.03
CA LEU A 134 -21.68 -10.49 -9.99
C LEU A 134 -23.12 -10.77 -9.54
N ASP A 135 -24.07 -10.76 -10.48
CA ASP A 135 -25.46 -11.17 -10.21
C ASP A 135 -25.61 -12.71 -10.11
N LYS A 136 -26.84 -13.16 -9.89
CA LYS A 136 -27.16 -14.60 -9.74
C LYS A 136 -26.76 -15.43 -10.96
N GLU A 137 -26.81 -14.85 -12.16
CA GLU A 137 -26.40 -15.46 -13.44
C GLU A 137 -24.89 -15.32 -13.70
N GLY A 138 -24.14 -14.64 -12.83
CA GLY A 138 -22.70 -14.47 -12.95
C GLY A 138 -22.27 -13.37 -13.94
N LYS A 139 -23.18 -12.50 -14.36
CA LYS A 139 -22.84 -11.30 -15.13
C LYS A 139 -22.47 -10.15 -14.16
N PRO A 140 -21.68 -9.17 -14.60
CA PRO A 140 -21.41 -7.99 -13.79
C PRO A 140 -22.72 -7.23 -13.53
N ASP A 141 -23.10 -7.14 -12.27
CA ASP A 141 -24.17 -6.27 -11.78
C ASP A 141 -23.70 -4.85 -12.07
N LYS A 142 -24.25 -4.20 -13.10
CA LYS A 142 -23.86 -2.85 -13.48
C LYS A 142 -24.37 -1.87 -12.40
N PRO A 143 -23.52 -1.26 -11.56
CA PRO A 143 -23.89 0.03 -10.98
C PRO A 143 -24.00 1.02 -12.15
N GLU A 144 -25.07 1.83 -12.18
CA GLU A 144 -25.31 2.85 -13.20
C GLU A 144 -24.01 3.61 -13.56
N GLU A 145 -23.59 3.46 -14.81
CA GLU A 145 -22.49 4.20 -15.43
C GLU A 145 -22.76 5.71 -15.31
N LYS A 146 -22.06 6.41 -14.42
CA LYS A 146 -21.71 7.81 -14.70
C LYS A 146 -20.62 7.79 -15.75
N LYS A 147 -21.07 7.92 -17.01
CA LYS A 147 -20.30 8.06 -18.24
C LYS A 147 -18.89 8.62 -18.04
N GLU A 148 -17.93 7.87 -18.56
CA GLU A 148 -16.62 8.35 -18.97
C GLU A 148 -16.78 9.59 -19.87
N VAL A 149 -16.17 10.70 -19.48
CA VAL A 149 -15.66 11.70 -20.43
C VAL A 149 -14.17 11.68 -20.26
N GLY A 150 -13.49 11.06 -21.22
CA GLY A 150 -12.05 11.18 -21.36
C GLY A 150 -11.67 12.64 -21.57
N LYS A 151 -10.58 13.05 -20.92
CA LYS A 151 -9.68 14.03 -21.52
C LYS A 151 -8.27 13.85 -21.00
N GLU A 152 -7.42 13.49 -21.93
CA GLU A 152 -5.98 13.64 -21.89
C GLU A 152 -5.60 15.11 -21.63
N GLU A 153 -4.48 15.27 -20.94
CA GLU A 153 -3.58 16.43 -20.88
C GLU A 153 -3.79 17.63 -19.91
N GLU A 154 -2.67 17.89 -19.23
CA GLU A 154 -2.12 19.15 -18.68
C GLU A 154 -2.53 19.71 -17.29
N LYS A 155 -1.57 19.52 -16.37
CA LYS A 155 -0.89 20.50 -15.47
C LYS A 155 -1.67 21.49 -14.58
N LYS A 156 -1.12 21.56 -13.36
CA LYS A 156 -0.88 22.71 -12.46
C LYS A 156 -1.95 22.92 -11.37
N ASP A 157 -1.69 22.52 -10.12
CA ASP A 157 -0.87 23.13 -9.04
C ASP A 157 -1.60 24.23 -8.24
N GLU A 158 -1.20 24.33 -6.97
CA GLU A 158 -1.60 25.22 -5.87
C GLU A 158 -2.88 24.83 -5.08
N LYS A 159 -2.82 24.31 -3.86
CA LYS A 159 -2.18 24.73 -2.57
C LYS A 159 -3.16 25.50 -1.68
N LYS A 160 -3.43 24.97 -0.47
CA LYS A 160 -3.45 25.65 0.86
C LYS A 160 -3.90 24.63 1.93
N GLU A 161 -3.01 24.13 2.82
CA GLU A 161 -2.78 24.59 4.22
C GLU A 161 -4.07 24.57 5.07
N GLU A 162 -4.17 24.03 6.29
CA GLU A 162 -3.18 23.74 7.35
C GLU A 162 -3.84 22.90 8.49
N LYS A 163 -3.06 21.95 9.05
CA LYS A 163 -2.76 21.79 10.50
C LYS A 163 -3.89 21.51 11.53
N LYS A 164 -3.83 20.34 12.22
CA LYS A 164 -3.84 20.26 13.71
C LYS A 164 -3.46 18.87 14.29
N GLU A 165 -2.36 18.88 15.04
CA GLU A 165 -2.02 18.11 16.27
C GLU A 165 -2.10 16.57 16.35
N GLU A 166 -0.92 15.98 16.21
CA GLU A 166 -0.26 15.18 17.27
C GLU A 166 -0.74 15.49 18.69
N ASN A 167 -1.25 14.47 19.42
CA ASN A 167 -0.93 14.16 20.83
C ASN A 167 -1.90 13.10 21.37
N LYS A 168 -1.49 11.82 21.54
CA LYS A 168 -1.86 10.95 22.68
C LYS A 168 -1.25 9.53 22.61
N GLU A 169 0.07 9.40 22.58
CA GLU A 169 0.74 8.14 22.96
C GLU A 169 1.97 8.47 23.80
N LYS A 170 1.75 8.84 25.06
CA LYS A 170 2.82 9.06 26.05
C LYS A 170 2.46 8.68 27.49
N GLU A 171 1.52 7.76 27.71
CA GLU A 171 1.09 7.42 29.09
C GLU A 171 0.73 5.94 29.32
N VAL A 172 1.54 4.97 28.87
CA VAL A 172 1.39 3.57 29.37
C VAL A 172 2.71 2.82 29.58
N GLU A 173 3.86 3.51 29.65
CA GLU A 173 5.16 2.89 30.00
C GLU A 173 5.70 3.43 31.34
N SER A 174 4.81 3.56 32.33
CA SER A 174 5.16 3.93 33.71
C SER A 174 4.45 3.09 34.78
N GLN A 175 3.86 1.94 34.40
CA GLN A 175 3.27 1.00 35.35
C GLN A 175 3.61 -0.46 35.02
N THR A 176 4.89 -0.82 34.94
CA THR A 176 5.31 -2.24 35.11
C THR A 176 6.76 -2.38 35.59
N GLN A 177 7.21 -1.47 36.46
CA GLN A 177 8.52 -1.57 37.12
C GLN A 177 8.45 -1.38 38.65
N ASP A 178 7.27 -1.62 39.23
CA ASP A 178 7.00 -1.57 40.67
C ASP A 178 6.29 -2.88 41.10
N LYS A 179 6.98 -4.02 40.98
CA LYS A 179 6.55 -5.30 41.57
C LYS A 179 7.65 -6.36 41.60
N LYS A 180 8.89 -5.96 41.89
CA LYS A 180 9.99 -6.92 42.10
C LYS A 180 10.97 -6.44 43.17
N GLU A 181 10.45 -6.04 44.33
CA GLU A 181 11.29 -5.85 45.51
C GLU A 181 10.45 -5.84 46.81
N ASP A 182 9.77 -6.94 47.13
CA ASP A 182 9.39 -7.29 48.52
C ASP A 182 8.91 -8.75 48.61
N GLU A 183 9.80 -9.73 48.48
CA GLU A 183 9.63 -11.06 49.13
C GLU A 183 10.93 -11.88 49.17
N GLU A 184 12.09 -11.25 49.39
CA GLU A 184 13.30 -12.03 49.73
C GLU A 184 14.31 -11.18 50.53
N LYS A 185 13.90 -10.76 51.73
CA LYS A 185 14.75 -10.55 52.93
C LYS A 185 13.94 -9.82 54.01
N LYS A 186 13.33 -10.57 54.92
CA LYS A 186 13.68 -10.63 56.34
C LYS A 186 12.59 -11.32 57.15
#